data_AF-A0A1N6MU96-F1
#
_entry.id   AF-A0A1N6MU96-F1
#
_cell.length_a   1.000
_cell.length_b   1.000
_cell.length_c   1.000
_cell.angle_alpha   90.00
_cell.angle_beta   90.00
_cell.angle_gamma   90.00
#
_symmetry.space_group_name_H-M   'P 1'
#
loop_
_entity.id
_entity.type
_entity.pdbx_description
1 polymer ?
#
loop_
_entity_poly.entity_id
_entity_poly.type
_entity_poly.pdbx_seq_one_letter_code
_entity_poly.pdbx_strand_id
1 'polypeptide(L)'
;MIRPSKHSHPDRTVISMSLLMLTLLKNERVVSYGKLRDYAKKTINSGEVLFLPALNFLFLMGLIEYHTKIDSIEYVGPNETI
;
A
#
# COMPACT_ATOMS: atom_id res chain seq x y z
N MET A 1 -2.62 6.51 12.78
CA MET A 1 -2.91 7.84 13.37
C MET A 1 -2.32 7.88 14.77
N ILE A 2 -1.57 8.92 15.12
CA ILE A 2 -0.94 9.04 16.46
C ILE A 2 -1.98 9.30 17.56
N ARG A 3 -3.17 9.81 17.20
CA ARG A 3 -4.35 9.85 18.09
C ARG A 3 -5.63 9.54 17.29
N PRO A 4 -6.40 8.49 17.63
CA PRO A 4 -7.72 8.24 17.03
C PRO A 4 -8.71 9.38 17.32
N SER A 5 -9.63 9.66 16.40
CA SER A 5 -10.76 10.58 16.61
C SER A 5 -12.09 9.84 16.43
N LYS A 6 -13.22 10.42 16.85
CA LYS A 6 -14.57 9.84 16.70
C LYS A 6 -14.90 9.42 15.25
N HIS A 7 -14.23 10.02 14.27
CA HIS A 7 -14.43 9.76 12.83
C HIS A 7 -13.29 8.98 12.18
N SER A 8 -12.28 8.57 12.95
CA SER A 8 -11.08 7.92 12.43
C SER A 8 -11.03 6.48 12.93
N HIS A 9 -11.64 5.59 12.18
CA HIS A 9 -11.51 4.17 12.45
C HIS A 9 -10.06 3.74 12.09
N PRO A 10 -9.28 3.16 13.01
CA PRO A 10 -7.87 2.87 12.80
C PRO A 10 -7.62 1.96 11.58
N ASP A 11 -8.54 1.03 11.32
CA ASP A 11 -8.51 0.12 10.17
C ASP A 11 -8.90 0.80 8.84
N ARG A 12 -9.32 2.07 8.88
CA ARG A 12 -9.66 2.88 7.70
C ARG A 12 -8.69 4.05 7.56
N THR A 13 -7.40 3.76 7.65
CA THR A 13 -6.35 4.76 7.52
C THR A 13 -5.36 4.38 6.43
N VAL A 14 -4.69 5.40 5.87
CA VAL A 14 -3.59 5.23 4.90
C VAL A 14 -2.52 4.28 5.46
N ILE A 15 -2.16 4.44 6.74
CA ILE A 15 -1.15 3.61 7.40
C ILE A 15 -1.56 2.13 7.45
N SER A 16 -2.82 1.84 7.82
CA SER A 16 -3.33 0.46 7.84
C SER A 16 -3.31 -0.15 6.44
N MET A 17 -3.75 0.61 5.43
CA MET A 17 -3.75 0.14 4.04
C MET A 17 -2.32 -0.09 3.52
N SER A 18 -1.40 0.84 3.79
CA SER A 18 0.01 0.70 3.44
C SER A 18 0.63 -0.55 4.05
N LEU A 19 0.33 -0.87 5.33
CA LEU A 19 0.81 -2.08 5.98
C LEU A 19 0.32 -3.35 5.27
N LEU A 20 -0.97 -3.41 4.92
CA LEU A 20 -1.56 -4.57 4.24
C LEU A 20 -0.97 -4.77 2.84
N MET A 21 -0.89 -3.69 2.05
CA MET A 21 -0.29 -3.71 0.72
C MET A 21 1.19 -4.11 0.78
N LEU A 22 1.94 -3.56 1.73
CA LEU A 22 3.35 -3.88 1.93
C LEU A 22 3.54 -5.35 2.34
N THR A 23 2.65 -5.90 3.17
CA THR A 23 2.70 -7.32 3.57
C THR A 23 2.52 -8.23 2.35
N LEU A 24 1.55 -7.93 1.48
CA LEU A 24 1.36 -8.68 0.23
C LEU A 24 2.58 -8.57 -0.69
N LEU A 25 3.09 -7.36 -0.88
CA LEU A 25 4.24 -7.10 -1.76
C LEU A 25 5.53 -7.73 -1.23
N LYS A 26 5.73 -7.82 0.09
CA LYS A 26 6.87 -8.54 0.69
C LYS A 26 6.82 -10.05 0.42
N ASN A 27 5.63 -10.63 0.30
CA ASN A 27 5.47 -12.06 0.04
C ASN A 27 5.59 -12.41 -1.45
N GLU A 28 5.06 -11.57 -2.34
CA GLU A 28 5.02 -11.84 -3.78
C GLU A 28 6.12 -11.13 -4.58
N ARG A 29 6.84 -10.18 -3.97
CA ARG A 29 7.84 -9.27 -4.57
C ARG A 29 7.28 -8.33 -5.63
N VAL A 30 6.56 -8.84 -6.64
CA VAL A 30 5.95 -8.08 -7.74
C VAL A 30 4.48 -8.45 -7.86
N VAL A 31 3.59 -7.45 -7.84
CA VAL A 31 2.14 -7.62 -7.91
C VAL A 31 1.56 -6.65 -8.92
N SER A 32 0.68 -7.13 -9.81
CA SER A 32 0.01 -6.24 -10.76
C SER A 32 -0.84 -5.18 -10.06
N TYR A 33 -0.92 -3.98 -10.64
CA TYR A 33 -1.68 -2.87 -10.09
C TYR A 33 -3.14 -3.25 -9.84
N GLY A 34 -3.77 -3.91 -10.81
CA GLY A 34 -5.15 -4.40 -10.69
C GLY A 34 -5.33 -5.37 -9.52
N LYS A 35 -4.44 -6.36 -9.37
CA LYS A 35 -4.50 -7.32 -8.26
C LYS A 35 -4.33 -6.64 -6.91
N LEU A 36 -3.40 -5.69 -6.81
CA LEU A 36 -3.15 -4.94 -5.56
C LEU A 36 -4.34 -4.04 -5.20
N ARG A 37 -4.97 -3.40 -6.20
CA ARG A 37 -6.19 -2.60 -6.01
C ARG A 37 -7.38 -3.45 -5.56
N ASP A 38 -7.57 -4.61 -6.18
CA ASP A 38 -8.64 -5.55 -5.80
C ASP A 38 -8.44 -6.09 -4.38
N TYR A 39 -7.19 -6.38 -4.02
CA TYR A 39 -6.81 -6.77 -2.67
C TYR A 39 -7.16 -5.67 -1.65
N ALA A 40 -6.82 -4.41 -1.93
CA ALA A 40 -7.16 -3.27 -1.07
C ALA A 40 -8.68 -3.11 -0.91
N LYS A 41 -9.44 -3.25 -2.01
CA LYS A 41 -10.90 -3.16 -2.01
C LYS A 41 -11.58 -4.26 -1.19
N LYS A 42 -11.05 -5.47 -1.21
CA LYS A 42 -11.59 -6.63 -0.47
C LYS A 42 -11.26 -6.59 1.02
N THR A 43 -10.12 -6.02 1.40
CA THR A 43 -9.62 -6.10 2.78
C THR A 43 -10.29 -5.10 3.72
N ILE A 44 -10.63 -3.89 3.26
CA ILE A 44 -11.20 -2.83 4.10
C ILE A 44 -12.42 -2.20 3.42
N ASN A 45 -13.51 -1.99 4.19
CA ASN A 45 -14.61 -1.13 3.77
C ASN A 45 -14.09 0.31 3.57
N SER A 46 -14.18 0.82 2.33
CA SER A 46 -13.54 2.06 1.83
C SER A 46 -12.08 1.93 1.35
N GLY A 47 -11.57 0.70 1.18
CA GLY A 47 -10.20 0.45 0.74
C GLY A 47 -9.85 1.03 -0.64
N GLU A 48 -10.85 1.20 -1.52
CA GLU A 48 -10.66 1.82 -2.83
C GLU A 48 -10.21 3.29 -2.74
N VAL A 49 -10.72 4.06 -1.77
CA VAL A 49 -10.34 5.47 -1.57
C VAL A 49 -8.96 5.58 -0.93
N LEU A 50 -8.59 4.59 -0.10
CA LEU A 50 -7.31 4.56 0.61
C LEU A 50 -6.17 3.99 -0.22
N PHE A 51 -6.47 3.26 -1.28
CA PHE A 51 -5.49 2.58 -2.11
C PHE A 51 -4.44 3.53 -2.70
N LEU A 52 -4.87 4.57 -3.43
CA LEU A 52 -3.94 5.49 -4.08
C LEU A 52 -3.09 6.29 -3.08
N PRO A 53 -3.66 6.89 -2.01
CA PRO A 53 -2.86 7.51 -0.96
C PRO A 53 -1.84 6.58 -0.31
N ALA A 54 -2.21 5.31 -0.07
CA ALA A 54 -1.32 4.31 0.53
C ALA A 54 -0.19 3.91 -0.42
N LEU A 55 -0.49 3.78 -1.71
CA LEU A 55 0.50 3.50 -2.75
C LEU A 55 1.51 4.65 -2.86
N ASN A 56 1.02 5.90 -2.94
CA ASN A 56 1.86 7.09 -2.97
C ASN A 56 2.75 7.19 -1.72
N PHE A 57 2.19 6.89 -0.54
CA PHE A 57 2.97 6.88 0.69
C PHE A 57 4.11 5.87 0.63
N LEU A 58 3.84 4.62 0.24
CA LEU A 58 4.87 3.57 0.12
C LEU A 58 5.97 3.94 -0.89
N PHE A 59 5.58 4.56 -2.02
CA PHE A 59 6.51 5.03 -3.04
C PHE A 59 7.42 6.14 -2.50
N LEU A 60 6.85 7.14 -1.82
CA LEU A 60 7.62 8.23 -1.20
C LEU A 60 8.56 7.73 -0.10
N MET A 61 8.19 6.67 0.61
CA MET A 61 9.06 6.01 1.58
C MET A 61 10.17 5.17 0.93
N GLY A 62 10.20 5.06 -0.40
CA GLY A 62 11.20 4.29 -1.14
C GLY A 62 11.06 2.78 -0.96
N LEU A 63 9.89 2.28 -0.57
CA LEU A 63 9.66 0.85 -0.30
C LEU A 63 9.20 0.09 -1.54
N ILE A 64 8.66 0.80 -2.54
CA ILE A 64 8.08 0.21 -3.74
C ILE A 64 8.47 1.01 -4.99
N GLU A 65 8.43 0.34 -6.15
CA GLU A 65 8.55 0.94 -7.47
C GLU A 65 7.38 0.53 -8.38
N TYR A 66 7.04 1.40 -9.33
CA TYR A 66 6.02 1.12 -10.35
C TYR A 66 6.66 0.82 -11.70
N HIS A 67 6.38 -0.37 -12.22
CA HIS A 67 6.80 -0.83 -13.53
C HIS A 67 5.70 -0.58 -14.57
N THR A 68 5.78 0.55 -15.26
CA THR A 68 4.79 0.98 -16.27
C THR A 68 4.58 -0.05 -17.40
N LYS A 69 5.65 -0.71 -17.84
CA LYS A 69 5.62 -1.66 -18.97
C LYS A 69 4.72 -2.86 -18.72
N ILE A 70 4.61 -3.30 -17.47
CA ILE A 70 3.86 -4.51 -17.06
C ILE A 70 2.75 -4.18 -16.05
N ASP A 71 2.47 -2.88 -15.85
CA ASP A 71 1.50 -2.35 -14.90
C ASP A 71 1.56 -3.04 -13.53
N SER A 72 2.75 -3.07 -12.92
CA SER A 72 3.00 -3.81 -11.69
C SER A 72 3.78 -3.01 -10.66
N ILE A 73 3.53 -3.30 -9.39
CA ILE A 73 4.22 -2.73 -8.24
C ILE A 73 5.24 -3.75 -7.74
N GLU A 74 6.49 -3.35 -7.62
CA GLU A 74 7.55 -4.14 -6.98
C GLU A 74 7.83 -3.61 -5.58
N TYR A 75 7.98 -4.50 -4.60
CA TYR A 75 8.63 -4.16 -3.33
C TYR A 75 10.13 -4.13 -3.53
N VAL A 76 10.80 -3.00 -3.29
CA VAL A 76 12.25 -2.88 -3.50
C VAL A 76 13.07 -3.13 -2.22
N GLY A 77 12.47 -2.94 -1.05
CA GLY A 77 13.15 -3.08 0.25
C GLY A 77 13.31 -1.74 0.96
N PRO A 78 13.71 -1.72 2.24
CA PRO A 78 14.17 -0.49 2.86
C PRO A 78 15.41 0.00 2.10
N ASN A 79 15.40 1.27 1.69
CA ASN A 79 16.61 1.98 1.24
C ASN A 79 17.55 2.15 2.45
N GLU A 80 18.16 1.05 2.89
CA GLU A 80 19.35 1.11 3.73
C GLU A 80 20.46 1.61 2.80
N THR A 81 20.70 2.93 2.84
CA THR A 81 21.90 3.54 2.28
C THR A 81 23.10 2.70 2.71
N ILE A 82 23.76 2.08 1.72
CA ILE A 82 25.14 1.57 1.85
C ILE A 82 26.07 2.77 2.06
#